data_AF-A0A951AZ24-F1
#
_entry.id   AF-A0A951AZ24-F1
#
_cell.length_a   1.000
_cell.length_b   1.000
_cell.length_c   1.000
_cell.angle_alpha   90.00
_cell.angle_beta   90.00
_cell.angle_gamma   90.00
#
_symmetry.space_group_name_H-M   'P 1'
#
loop_
_entity.id
_entity.type
_entity.pdbx_description
1 polymer ?
#
loop_
_entity_poly.entity_id
_entity_poly.type
_entity_poly.pdbx_seq_one_letter_code
_entity_poly.pdbx_strand_id
1 'polypeptide(L)'
;MQTPRCIEVLERIPVKLRPVEIAETVDPLEMGFGSTAAITDQPRLRVHAIRAALPGRRGSTALARYLWQRRTAKKRIAIVGATAQADVLLAAMQNDDAIEILGVFDDGRRLTPGGRSAQGTIADLTDCRYAGDVDGIIVAPIPANRRDATDLVRRLLPLGAEVTACTGEASERHLDLVRLDRPPLQRGGVWVKTVLDRSIALILLVASMPVILMAMLAIVIESAGPPVFRQRRHGLGNREIDVFKLRTMTWCGSDAADGSLQTSRTDTRVTRVGAFLRRTSLDELPQLVNVLRGDMSLVGPRPLPVAMLTDGRTCSAIVPDHALRHRVKPGLTGLAQINGCRGATSTAAQVRRRFEQDIAYIENWGPFLDLCILLLTPVRLFLHRDEAF
;
A
#
# COMPACT_ATOMS: atom_id res chain seq x y z
N MET A 1 -25.32 -27.28 -11.55
CA MET A 1 -24.04 -27.12 -10.83
C MET A 1 -24.06 -25.78 -10.15
N GLN A 2 -23.99 -25.72 -8.82
CA GLN A 2 -23.90 -24.45 -8.09
C GLN A 2 -22.59 -23.75 -8.46
N THR A 3 -22.63 -22.46 -8.74
CA THR A 3 -21.45 -21.64 -8.97
C THR A 3 -20.58 -21.68 -7.71
N PRO A 4 -19.27 -21.93 -7.78
CA PRO A 4 -18.41 -21.94 -6.61
C PRO A 4 -18.52 -20.62 -5.84
N ARG A 5 -18.66 -20.66 -4.51
CA ARG A 5 -18.77 -19.46 -3.63
C ARG A 5 -17.74 -18.36 -3.91
N CYS A 6 -16.53 -18.73 -4.35
CA CYS A 6 -15.50 -17.74 -4.70
C CYS A 6 -15.79 -16.99 -6.00
N ILE A 7 -16.43 -17.61 -6.99
CA ILE A 7 -16.83 -16.93 -8.24
C ILE A 7 -17.94 -15.93 -7.96
N GLU A 8 -18.92 -16.30 -7.14
CA GLU A 8 -19.99 -15.37 -6.71
C GLU A 8 -19.45 -14.15 -5.98
N VAL A 9 -18.42 -14.31 -5.14
CA VAL A 9 -17.78 -13.16 -4.47
C VAL A 9 -17.10 -12.24 -5.48
N LEU A 10 -16.41 -12.79 -6.48
CA LEU A 10 -15.77 -11.97 -7.52
C LEU A 10 -16.79 -11.19 -8.36
N GLU A 11 -17.91 -11.82 -8.73
CA GLU A 11 -18.98 -11.18 -9.52
C GLU A 11 -19.69 -10.06 -8.76
N ARG A 12 -19.66 -10.11 -7.41
CA ARG A 12 -20.27 -9.09 -6.54
C ARG A 12 -19.36 -7.90 -6.24
N ILE A 13 -18.07 -7.96 -6.57
CA ILE A 13 -17.15 -6.84 -6.31
C ILE A 13 -17.44 -5.72 -7.33
N PRO A 14 -17.86 -4.53 -6.88
CA PRO A 14 -18.07 -3.41 -7.79
C PRO A 14 -16.73 -2.91 -8.32
N VAL A 15 -16.49 -3.04 -9.63
CA VAL A 15 -15.30 -2.51 -10.32
C VAL A 15 -15.62 -1.13 -10.91
N LYS A 16 -16.10 -0.20 -10.08
CA LYS A 16 -16.34 1.20 -10.48
C LYS A 16 -15.49 2.12 -9.62
N LEU A 17 -14.74 3.01 -10.25
CA LEU A 17 -14.04 4.09 -9.57
C LEU A 17 -15.07 4.97 -8.88
N ARG A 18 -15.05 5.01 -7.55
CA ARG A 18 -15.69 6.11 -6.83
C ARG A 18 -14.72 7.29 -6.89
N PRO A 19 -15.18 8.51 -7.26
CA PRO A 19 -14.36 9.68 -7.06
C PRO A 19 -13.97 9.75 -5.58
N VAL A 20 -12.75 10.21 -5.29
CA VAL A 20 -12.36 10.58 -3.93
C VAL A 20 -13.19 11.81 -3.55
N GLU A 21 -14.38 11.56 -3.03
CA GLU A 21 -15.24 12.56 -2.42
C GLU A 21 -14.73 12.75 -0.99
N ILE A 22 -14.03 13.86 -0.77
CA ILE A 22 -13.93 14.39 0.60
C ILE A 22 -15.39 14.67 0.98
N ALA A 23 -15.87 13.99 2.03
CA ALA A 23 -17.24 14.12 2.51
C ALA A 23 -17.69 15.58 2.40
N GLU A 24 -18.82 15.81 1.73
CA GLU A 24 -19.38 17.13 1.41
C GLU A 24 -19.54 18.06 2.63
N THR A 25 -19.34 17.54 3.84
CA THR A 25 -19.41 18.23 5.13
C THR A 25 -18.18 19.06 5.52
N VAL A 26 -17.16 19.19 4.66
CA VAL A 26 -16.01 20.08 4.93
C VAL A 26 -16.07 21.29 4.00
N ASP A 27 -17.08 22.13 4.19
CA ASP A 27 -17.07 23.48 3.63
C ASP A 27 -16.37 24.42 4.64
N PRO A 28 -15.17 24.95 4.33
CA PRO A 28 -14.46 25.85 5.22
C PRO A 28 -15.25 27.15 5.51
N LEU A 29 -16.22 27.49 4.65
CA LEU A 29 -17.01 28.72 4.74
C LEU A 29 -18.31 28.56 5.56
N GLU A 30 -18.83 27.33 5.75
CA GLU A 30 -19.93 27.09 6.71
C GLU A 30 -19.46 27.01 8.17
N MET A 31 -18.14 26.99 8.41
CA MET A 31 -17.54 27.13 9.75
C MET A 31 -17.53 28.60 10.24
N GLY A 32 -18.53 29.38 9.85
CA GLY A 32 -18.80 30.71 10.36
C GLY A 32 -19.39 30.64 11.77
N PHE A 33 -18.82 31.42 12.68
CA PHE A 33 -19.32 31.73 14.02
C PHE A 33 -20.86 31.80 14.08
N GLY A 34 -21.51 30.80 14.69
CA GLY A 34 -22.91 30.89 15.08
C GLY A 34 -23.72 29.61 14.90
N SER A 35 -24.43 29.25 15.97
CA SER A 35 -25.51 28.26 16.03
C SER A 35 -25.11 26.79 16.10
N THR A 36 -25.06 26.32 17.35
CA THR A 36 -25.45 24.98 17.79
C THR A 36 -26.69 24.45 17.06
N ALA A 37 -26.53 23.58 16.06
CA ALA A 37 -27.49 22.51 15.75
C ALA A 37 -26.91 21.46 14.80
N ALA A 38 -27.09 20.19 15.17
CA ALA A 38 -27.13 19.02 14.29
C ALA A 38 -25.83 18.53 13.61
N ILE A 39 -24.81 18.17 14.40
CA ILE A 39 -23.94 17.02 14.07
C ILE A 39 -23.85 16.13 15.32
N THR A 40 -24.94 15.40 15.55
CA THR A 40 -25.08 14.39 16.61
C THR A 40 -25.11 13.01 15.96
N ASP A 41 -23.95 12.53 15.48
CA ASP A 41 -23.63 11.08 15.51
C ASP A 41 -22.18 10.72 15.08
N GLN A 42 -21.31 11.70 14.86
CA GLN A 42 -19.89 11.42 14.68
C GLN A 42 -19.23 11.39 16.07
N PRO A 43 -18.51 10.33 16.47
CA PRO A 43 -17.82 10.32 17.75
C PRO A 43 -16.75 11.40 17.72
N ARG A 44 -17.07 12.55 18.34
CA ARG A 44 -16.10 13.60 18.68
C ARG A 44 -14.98 12.89 19.43
N LEU A 45 -13.82 12.78 18.80
CA LEU A 45 -12.64 12.17 19.39
C LEU A 45 -12.13 13.13 20.47
N ARG A 46 -12.79 13.11 21.63
CA ARG A 46 -12.19 13.64 22.86
C ARG A 46 -10.88 12.89 23.06
N VAL A 47 -9.82 13.63 23.35
CA VAL A 47 -8.44 13.16 23.63
C VAL A 47 -8.36 12.13 24.79
N HIS A 48 -9.50 11.67 25.32
CA HIS A 48 -9.61 10.60 26.31
C HIS A 48 -9.93 9.20 25.77
N ALA A 49 -9.89 8.95 24.46
CA ALA A 49 -10.22 7.62 23.91
C ALA A 49 -9.13 7.01 23.01
N ILE A 50 -7.89 6.90 23.49
CA ILE A 50 -6.96 5.84 23.05
C ILE A 50 -6.47 5.07 24.28
N ARG A 51 -7.39 4.59 25.12
CA ARG A 51 -7.10 3.53 26.09
C ARG A 51 -7.58 2.21 25.52
N ALA A 52 -6.67 1.47 24.88
CA ALA A 52 -6.91 0.05 24.62
C ALA A 52 -7.08 -0.64 25.98
N ALA A 53 -8.28 -1.16 26.26
CA ALA A 53 -8.55 -1.90 27.49
C ALA A 53 -7.57 -3.07 27.63
N LEU A 54 -6.83 -3.10 28.75
CA LEU A 54 -6.01 -4.26 29.10
C LEU A 54 -6.93 -5.48 29.26
N PRO A 55 -6.65 -6.63 28.63
CA PRO A 55 -7.26 -7.87 29.08
C PRO A 55 -6.84 -8.12 30.54
N GLY A 56 -7.83 -8.31 31.41
CA GLY A 56 -7.63 -8.48 32.85
C GLY A 56 -6.57 -9.54 33.18
N ARG A 57 -5.84 -9.31 34.28
CA ARG A 57 -4.69 -10.10 34.76
C ARG A 57 -4.96 -11.60 35.01
N ARG A 58 -6.21 -12.08 34.92
CA ARG A 58 -6.56 -13.48 35.18
C ARG A 58 -6.80 -14.21 33.86
N GLY A 59 -5.77 -14.90 33.35
CA GLY A 59 -5.91 -15.89 32.26
C GLY A 59 -5.19 -15.60 30.94
N SER A 60 -4.46 -14.50 30.78
CA SER A 60 -3.73 -14.24 29.52
C SER A 60 -2.47 -15.11 29.40
N THR A 61 -2.45 -16.02 28.42
CA THR A 61 -1.30 -16.86 28.06
C THR A 61 -0.08 -16.01 27.69
N ALA A 62 1.14 -16.56 27.81
CA ALA A 62 2.36 -15.87 27.39
C ALA A 62 2.29 -15.39 25.92
N LEU A 63 1.57 -16.14 25.07
CA LEU A 63 1.25 -15.76 23.70
C LEU A 63 0.33 -14.54 23.64
N ALA A 64 -0.76 -14.45 24.43
CA ALA A 64 -1.60 -13.27 24.47
C ALA A 64 -0.85 -12.02 24.98
N ARG A 65 0.09 -12.20 25.91
CA ARG A 65 0.95 -11.12 26.44
C ARG A 65 2.02 -10.68 25.43
N TYR A 66 2.64 -11.64 24.73
CA TYR A 66 3.57 -11.40 23.62
C TYR A 66 2.88 -10.74 22.42
N LEU A 67 1.67 -11.17 22.08
CA LEU A 67 0.83 -10.57 21.04
C LEU A 67 0.34 -9.18 21.44
N TRP A 68 0.02 -8.94 22.72
CA TRP A 68 -0.32 -7.61 23.24
C TRP A 68 0.89 -6.66 23.26
N GLN A 69 2.08 -7.15 23.61
CA GLN A 69 3.35 -6.39 23.51
C GLN A 69 3.73 -6.03 22.06
N ARG A 70 3.28 -6.79 21.06
CA ARG A 70 3.41 -6.41 19.64
C ARG A 70 2.24 -5.59 19.11
N ARG A 71 1.08 -5.62 19.79
CA ARG A 71 -0.08 -4.74 19.54
C ARG A 71 0.12 -3.34 20.13
N THR A 72 1.19 -3.13 20.90
CA THR A 72 1.59 -1.91 21.62
C THR A 72 2.80 -1.22 20.99
N ALA A 73 3.06 -1.45 19.69
CA ALA A 73 3.90 -0.52 18.94
C ALA A 73 3.23 0.86 18.99
N LYS A 74 4.00 1.89 19.39
CA LYS A 74 3.51 3.27 19.44
C LYS A 74 2.92 3.64 18.08
N LYS A 75 1.77 4.31 18.06
CA LYS A 75 1.17 4.83 16.83
C LYS A 75 2.09 5.94 16.31
N ARG A 76 2.68 5.73 15.15
CA ARG A 76 3.62 6.68 14.54
C ARG A 76 2.84 7.73 13.77
N ILE A 77 2.90 8.97 14.23
CA ILE A 77 2.08 10.07 13.71
C ILE A 77 2.98 11.12 13.07
N ALA A 78 2.63 11.54 11.87
CA ALA A 78 3.20 12.71 11.20
C ALA A 78 2.23 13.89 11.29
N ILE A 79 2.75 15.10 11.54
CA ILE A 79 1.96 16.33 11.53
C ILE A 79 2.30 17.09 10.25
N VAL A 80 1.29 17.54 9.52
CA VAL A 80 1.44 18.31 8.28
C VAL A 80 0.98 19.75 8.52
N GLY A 81 1.86 20.71 8.27
CA GLY A 81 1.66 22.13 8.54
C GLY A 81 2.46 22.59 9.76
N ALA A 82 3.46 23.44 9.55
CA ALA A 82 4.28 24.01 10.63
C ALA A 82 3.62 25.28 11.19
N THR A 83 2.63 25.11 12.06
CA THR A 83 1.79 26.19 12.59
C THR A 83 1.68 26.17 14.11
N ALA A 84 1.04 27.19 14.69
CA ALA A 84 0.73 27.22 16.13
C ALA A 84 -0.10 26.00 16.57
N GLN A 85 -1.01 25.52 15.71
CA GLN A 85 -1.78 24.30 16.00
C GLN A 85 -0.89 23.06 16.09
N ALA A 86 0.16 22.99 15.27
CA ALA A 86 1.13 21.91 15.33
C ALA A 86 1.88 21.91 16.66
N ASP A 87 2.28 23.07 17.19
CA ASP A 87 2.93 23.15 18.51
C ASP A 87 2.01 22.66 19.63
N VAL A 88 0.73 23.02 19.58
CA VAL A 88 -0.26 22.54 20.56
C VAL A 88 -0.46 21.03 20.46
N LEU A 89 -0.57 20.49 19.24
CA LEU A 89 -0.66 19.04 19.02
C LEU A 89 0.59 18.32 19.55
N LEU A 90 1.77 18.88 19.28
CA LEU A 90 3.02 18.36 19.79
C LEU A 90 3.04 18.35 21.32
N ALA A 91 2.61 19.42 21.98
CA ALA A 91 2.56 19.51 23.44
C ALA A 91 1.54 18.53 24.04
N ALA A 92 0.34 18.46 23.47
CA ALA A 92 -0.73 17.57 23.91
C ALA A 92 -0.36 16.09 23.80
N MET A 93 0.43 15.71 22.78
CA MET A 93 0.75 14.31 22.48
C MET A 93 2.14 13.88 22.97
N GLN A 94 2.98 14.81 23.44
CA GLN A 94 4.36 14.53 23.89
C GLN A 94 4.44 13.52 25.04
N ASN A 95 3.44 13.52 25.92
CA ASN A 95 3.41 12.66 27.11
C ASN A 95 2.59 11.37 26.90
N ASP A 96 2.09 11.12 25.70
CA ASP A 96 1.33 9.90 25.41
C ASP A 96 2.27 8.76 25.02
N ASP A 97 2.46 7.81 25.93
CA ASP A 97 3.31 6.62 25.71
C ASP A 97 2.81 5.73 24.56
N ALA A 98 1.55 5.85 24.14
CA ALA A 98 1.00 5.11 23.02
C ALA A 98 1.31 5.74 21.65
N ILE A 99 1.91 6.94 21.61
CA ILE A 99 2.13 7.72 20.39
C ILE A 99 3.62 8.04 20.23
N GLU A 100 4.10 7.93 18.99
CA GLU A 100 5.41 8.40 18.57
C GLU A 100 5.21 9.45 17.49
N ILE A 101 5.62 10.69 17.78
CA ILE A 101 5.55 11.75 16.79
C ILE A 101 6.82 11.69 15.94
N LEU A 102 6.66 11.40 14.66
CA LEU A 102 7.77 11.32 13.72
C LEU A 102 8.36 12.71 13.48
N GLY A 103 7.49 13.69 13.24
CA GLY A 103 7.90 15.04 12.92
C GLY A 103 6.77 15.92 12.41
N VAL A 104 7.13 17.17 12.14
CA VAL A 104 6.31 18.17 11.45
C VAL A 104 6.83 18.33 10.04
N PHE A 105 5.93 18.26 9.05
CA PHE A 105 6.23 18.33 7.63
C PHE A 105 5.49 19.52 7.01
N ASP A 106 6.21 20.37 6.28
CA ASP A 106 5.66 21.58 5.67
C ASP A 106 6.44 21.91 4.39
N ASP A 107 5.74 22.08 3.26
CA ASP A 107 6.37 22.40 1.97
C ASP A 107 7.09 23.77 1.98
N GLY A 108 6.67 24.69 2.86
CA GLY A 108 7.31 25.98 3.05
C GLY A 108 8.55 25.95 3.95
N ARG A 109 8.92 24.79 4.53
CA ARG A 109 10.04 24.61 5.48
C ARG A 109 10.05 25.66 6.60
N ARG A 110 8.86 26.01 7.09
CA ARG A 110 8.68 27.04 8.13
C ARG A 110 9.16 26.51 9.49
N LEU A 111 9.52 27.43 10.38
CA LEU A 111 9.63 27.13 11.80
C LEU A 111 8.22 27.16 12.39
N THR A 112 7.91 26.22 13.29
CA THR A 112 6.73 26.39 14.14
C THR A 112 6.95 27.58 15.07
N PRO A 113 5.88 28.27 15.52
CA PRO A 113 5.98 29.35 16.51
C PRO A 113 6.78 28.99 17.78
N GLY A 114 6.76 27.72 18.19
CA GLY A 114 7.57 27.16 19.28
C GLY A 114 9.05 26.92 18.94
N GLY A 115 9.52 27.39 17.77
CA GLY A 115 10.92 27.33 17.35
C GLY A 115 11.37 25.97 16.82
N ARG A 116 10.46 25.01 16.58
CA ARG A 116 10.82 23.71 16.00
C ARG A 116 10.85 23.80 14.48
N SER A 117 11.92 23.31 13.88
CA SER A 117 12.04 23.27 12.42
C SER A 117 11.20 22.14 11.84
N ALA A 118 10.48 22.41 10.75
CA ALA A 118 9.91 21.36 9.92
C ALA A 118 11.03 20.39 9.52
N GLN A 119 10.83 19.10 9.82
CA GLN A 119 11.84 18.08 9.56
C GLN A 119 11.97 17.73 8.07
N GLY A 120 10.99 18.14 7.26
CA GLY A 120 10.94 17.93 5.83
C GLY A 120 9.72 18.55 5.20
N THR A 121 9.62 18.37 3.89
CA THR A 121 8.47 18.72 3.05
C THR A 121 7.43 17.60 3.06
N ILE A 122 6.26 17.85 2.52
CA ILE A 122 5.22 16.82 2.33
C ILE A 122 5.70 15.80 1.29
N ALA A 123 6.50 16.24 0.30
CA ALA A 123 7.18 15.32 -0.61
C ALA A 123 8.10 14.35 0.15
N ASP A 124 8.89 14.84 1.11
CA ASP A 124 9.76 13.99 1.95
C ASP A 124 8.95 12.99 2.79
N LEU A 125 7.75 13.37 3.25
CA LEU A 125 6.82 12.45 3.94
C LEU A 125 6.29 11.36 3.01
N THR A 126 6.03 11.70 1.74
CA THR A 126 5.61 10.76 0.70
C THR A 126 6.76 9.95 0.09
N ASP A 127 8.00 10.37 0.33
CA ASP A 127 9.20 9.68 -0.12
C ASP A 127 9.58 8.51 0.80
N CYS A 128 10.41 7.61 0.26
CA CYS A 128 10.73 6.27 0.77
C CYS A 128 11.18 6.19 2.25
N ARG A 129 11.49 7.32 2.89
CA ARG A 129 12.00 7.37 4.27
C ARG A 129 10.91 7.17 5.33
N TYR A 130 9.67 7.55 5.04
CA TYR A 130 8.55 7.44 5.98
C TYR A 130 7.36 6.61 5.44
N ALA A 131 7.40 6.26 4.15
CA ALA A 131 6.43 5.40 3.49
C ALA A 131 6.31 3.99 4.13
N GLY A 132 5.11 3.66 4.63
CA GLY A 132 4.82 2.39 5.30
C GLY A 132 5.15 2.35 6.80
N ASP A 133 5.72 3.45 7.31
CA ASP A 133 6.17 3.63 8.69
C ASP A 133 5.28 4.59 9.49
N VAL A 134 4.35 5.28 8.81
CA VAL A 134 3.40 6.24 9.38
C VAL A 134 2.04 5.56 9.54
N ASP A 135 1.51 5.52 10.77
CA ASP A 135 0.17 4.99 11.05
C ASP A 135 -0.93 6.06 10.87
N GLY A 136 -0.60 7.32 11.10
CA GLY A 136 -1.55 8.43 11.04
C GLY A 136 -0.91 9.76 10.68
N ILE A 137 -1.68 10.61 10.01
CA ILE A 137 -1.28 11.92 9.56
C ILE A 137 -2.30 12.93 10.08
N ILE A 138 -1.83 13.94 10.82
CA ILE A 138 -2.67 15.04 11.29
C ILE A 138 -2.33 16.29 10.47
N VAL A 139 -3.32 16.84 9.76
CA VAL A 139 -3.20 18.09 9.00
C VAL A 139 -3.60 19.27 9.89
N ALA A 140 -2.69 20.22 10.10
CA ALA A 140 -2.84 21.31 11.07
C ALA A 140 -2.18 22.62 10.58
N PRO A 141 -2.95 23.58 10.01
CA PRO A 141 -4.38 23.54 9.73
C PRO A 141 -4.67 22.88 8.37
N ILE A 142 -5.92 22.48 8.17
CA ILE A 142 -6.40 22.18 6.82
C ILE A 142 -6.38 23.45 5.95
N PRO A 143 -5.91 23.40 4.69
CA PRO A 143 -5.95 24.56 3.80
C PRO A 143 -7.37 25.14 3.68
N ALA A 144 -7.51 26.45 3.75
CA ALA A 144 -8.81 27.12 3.65
C ALA A 144 -9.42 27.00 2.24
N ASN A 145 -8.59 26.87 1.21
CA ASN A 145 -9.03 26.63 -0.15
C ASN A 145 -9.36 25.14 -0.34
N ARG A 146 -10.58 24.84 -0.78
CA ARG A 146 -11.05 23.47 -1.05
C ARG A 146 -10.17 22.72 -2.05
N ARG A 147 -9.64 23.39 -3.08
CA ARG A 147 -8.74 22.76 -4.06
C ARG A 147 -7.44 22.32 -3.39
N ASP A 148 -6.79 23.22 -2.68
CA ASP A 148 -5.52 22.94 -1.99
C ASP A 148 -5.70 21.87 -0.90
N ALA A 149 -6.83 21.87 -0.19
CA ALA A 149 -7.16 20.81 0.78
C ALA A 149 -7.35 19.45 0.08
N THR A 150 -8.03 19.43 -1.07
CA THR A 150 -8.24 18.21 -1.85
C THR A 150 -6.92 17.66 -2.39
N ASP A 151 -6.09 18.52 -2.95
CA ASP A 151 -4.79 18.16 -3.50
C ASP A 151 -3.85 17.66 -2.40
N LEU A 152 -3.87 18.30 -1.23
CA LEU A 152 -3.11 17.84 -0.07
C LEU A 152 -3.55 16.44 0.36
N VAL A 153 -4.85 16.21 0.56
CA VAL A 153 -5.35 14.89 0.95
C VAL A 153 -4.98 13.84 -0.10
N ARG A 154 -5.16 14.13 -1.39
CA ARG A 154 -4.78 13.23 -2.49
C ARG A 154 -3.30 12.84 -2.48
N ARG A 155 -2.40 13.76 -2.11
CA ARG A 155 -0.96 13.47 -1.94
C ARG A 155 -0.66 12.55 -0.76
N LEU A 156 -1.47 12.62 0.31
CA LEU A 156 -1.27 11.85 1.54
C LEU A 156 -1.90 10.44 1.47
N LEU A 157 -3.00 10.27 0.73
CA LEU A 157 -3.71 8.99 0.62
C LEU A 157 -2.82 7.78 0.24
N PRO A 158 -1.88 7.88 -0.72
CA PRO A 158 -1.02 6.77 -1.12
C PRO A 158 -0.19 6.16 0.02
N LEU A 159 0.08 6.90 1.09
CA LEU A 159 0.80 6.41 2.27
C LEU A 159 0.09 5.27 2.98
N GLY A 160 -1.23 5.12 2.76
CA GLY A 160 -2.03 4.08 3.43
C GLY A 160 -2.22 4.32 4.93
N ALA A 161 -1.94 5.53 5.40
CA ALA A 161 -2.11 5.96 6.79
C ALA A 161 -3.49 6.57 7.04
N GLU A 162 -3.93 6.63 8.30
CA GLU A 162 -5.14 7.36 8.68
C GLU A 162 -4.92 8.87 8.55
N VAL A 163 -5.73 9.58 7.75
CA VAL A 163 -5.62 11.03 7.60
C VAL A 163 -6.70 11.73 8.43
N THR A 164 -6.28 12.65 9.29
CA THR A 164 -7.14 13.45 10.19
C THR A 164 -6.79 14.92 10.00
N ALA A 165 -7.77 15.81 10.09
CA ALA A 165 -7.57 17.26 10.11
C ALA A 165 -7.90 17.83 11.49
N CYS A 166 -7.10 18.79 11.92
CA CYS A 166 -7.44 19.64 13.05
C CYS A 166 -8.35 20.77 12.55
N THR A 167 -9.57 20.82 13.07
CA THR A 167 -10.57 21.86 12.78
C THR A 167 -10.66 22.79 13.98
N GLY A 168 -10.73 24.11 13.76
CA GLY A 168 -10.86 25.09 14.84
C GLY A 168 -9.56 25.37 15.62
N GLU A 169 -9.68 26.00 16.78
CA GLU A 169 -8.53 26.32 17.64
C GLU A 169 -8.09 25.08 18.43
N ALA A 170 -6.83 24.69 18.23
CA ALA A 170 -6.20 23.63 19.02
C ALA A 170 -5.81 24.20 20.39
N SER A 171 -6.27 23.57 21.47
CA SER A 171 -5.78 23.80 22.84
C SER A 171 -5.20 22.50 23.40
N GLU A 172 -4.25 22.58 24.34
CA GLU A 172 -3.68 21.38 24.99
C GLU A 172 -4.74 20.48 25.64
N ARG A 173 -5.90 21.04 26.00
CA ARG A 173 -7.01 20.31 26.61
C ARG A 173 -8.11 19.89 25.63
N HIS A 174 -8.17 20.50 24.45
CA HIS A 174 -9.25 20.30 23.50
C HIS A 174 -8.71 20.36 22.07
N LEU A 175 -8.75 19.22 21.39
CA LEU A 175 -8.35 19.07 19.99
C LEU A 175 -9.58 18.61 19.22
N ASP A 176 -10.11 19.47 18.35
CA ASP A 176 -11.19 19.10 17.44
C ASP A 176 -10.58 18.46 16.19
N LEU A 177 -10.57 17.13 16.18
CA LEU A 177 -10.02 16.31 15.11
C LEU A 177 -11.14 15.68 14.28
N VAL A 178 -11.14 15.95 12.97
CA VAL A 178 -12.06 15.35 11.99
C VAL A 178 -11.30 14.37 11.12
N ARG A 179 -11.78 13.13 11.05
CA ARG A 179 -11.16 12.10 10.22
C ARG A 179 -11.52 12.31 8.75
N LEU A 180 -10.50 12.44 7.89
CA LEU A 180 -10.66 12.64 6.44
C LEU A 180 -10.60 11.32 5.65
N ASP A 181 -9.76 10.37 6.09
CA ASP A 181 -9.59 9.08 5.42
C ASP A 181 -9.30 7.95 6.42
N ARG A 182 -9.63 6.71 6.02
CA ARG A 182 -9.31 5.50 6.77
C ARG A 182 -8.32 4.65 5.98
N PRO A 183 -7.34 4.01 6.64
CA PRO A 183 -6.48 3.05 5.98
C PRO A 183 -7.35 1.89 5.44
N PRO A 184 -7.02 1.33 4.28
CA PRO A 184 -7.82 0.27 3.66
C PRO A 184 -7.88 -1.00 4.52
N LEU A 185 -6.82 -1.29 5.26
CA LEU A 185 -6.79 -2.35 6.25
C LEU A 185 -6.69 -1.75 7.65
N GLN A 186 -7.65 -2.08 8.52
CA GLN A 186 -7.54 -1.78 9.94
C GLN A 186 -6.38 -2.59 10.56
N ARG A 187 -5.81 -2.11 11.67
CA ARG A 187 -4.68 -2.77 12.37
C ARG A 187 -4.87 -4.26 12.61
N GLY A 188 -6.07 -4.69 13.01
CA GLY A 188 -6.40 -6.11 13.18
C GLY A 188 -6.34 -6.89 11.86
N GLY A 189 -6.86 -6.31 10.78
CA GLY A 189 -6.79 -6.86 9.43
C GLY A 189 -5.35 -6.97 8.91
N VAL A 190 -4.51 -5.94 9.12
CA VAL A 190 -3.09 -5.97 8.78
C VAL A 190 -2.38 -7.13 9.48
N TRP A 191 -2.67 -7.37 10.76
CA TRP A 191 -2.08 -8.47 11.51
C TRP A 191 -2.53 -9.83 10.97
N VAL A 192 -3.84 -10.05 10.78
CA VAL A 192 -4.39 -11.29 10.20
C VAL A 192 -3.77 -11.57 8.84
N LYS A 193 -3.72 -10.55 7.97
CA LYS A 193 -3.09 -10.63 6.65
C LYS A 193 -1.62 -11.00 6.74
N THR A 194 -0.86 -10.34 7.62
CA THR A 194 0.57 -10.60 7.79
C THR A 194 0.86 -12.03 8.24
N VAL A 195 0.06 -12.56 9.16
CA VAL A 195 0.21 -13.95 9.64
C VAL A 195 -0.13 -14.93 8.52
N LEU A 196 -1.25 -14.72 7.81
CA LEU A 196 -1.66 -15.55 6.69
C LEU A 196 -0.60 -15.56 5.58
N ASP A 197 -0.17 -14.38 5.15
CA ASP A 197 0.82 -14.18 4.08
C ASP A 197 2.13 -14.90 4.42
N ARG A 198 2.69 -14.68 5.62
CA ARG A 198 3.97 -15.29 6.00
C ARG A 198 3.87 -16.80 6.17
N SER A 199 2.78 -17.30 6.74
CA SER A 199 2.58 -18.74 6.96
C SER A 199 2.45 -19.49 5.63
N ILE A 200 1.60 -18.99 4.74
CA ILE A 200 1.40 -19.60 3.41
C ILE A 200 2.66 -19.41 2.55
N ALA A 201 3.31 -18.24 2.58
CA ALA A 201 4.54 -18.01 1.82
C ALA A 201 5.66 -18.95 2.24
N LEU A 202 5.79 -19.25 3.54
CA LEU A 202 6.80 -20.19 4.03
C LEU A 202 6.54 -21.60 3.49
N ILE A 203 5.29 -22.06 3.56
CA ILE A 203 4.89 -23.38 3.04
C ILE A 203 5.16 -23.44 1.52
N LEU A 204 4.73 -22.44 0.77
CA LEU A 204 4.95 -22.38 -0.68
C LEU A 204 6.43 -22.30 -1.03
N LEU A 205 7.23 -21.56 -0.26
CA LEU A 205 8.67 -21.44 -0.51
C LEU A 205 9.36 -22.79 -0.31
N VAL A 206 9.10 -23.47 0.80
CA VAL A 206 9.68 -24.80 1.08
C VAL A 206 9.23 -25.82 0.03
N ALA A 207 7.95 -25.83 -0.33
CA ALA A 207 7.42 -26.75 -1.34
C ALA A 207 8.00 -26.48 -2.74
N SER A 208 8.25 -25.22 -3.09
CA SER A 208 8.78 -24.83 -4.41
C SER A 208 10.30 -24.79 -4.50
N MET A 209 11.04 -24.95 -3.38
CA MET A 209 12.50 -24.94 -3.36
C MET A 209 13.16 -25.86 -4.39
N PRO A 210 12.76 -27.14 -4.54
CA PRO A 210 13.36 -28.02 -5.54
C PRO A 210 13.21 -27.47 -6.97
N VAL A 211 12.04 -26.89 -7.29
CA VAL A 211 11.75 -26.30 -8.60
C VAL A 211 12.59 -25.04 -8.83
N ILE A 212 12.73 -24.19 -7.81
CA ILE A 212 13.58 -22.99 -7.88
C ILE A 212 15.03 -23.38 -8.15
N LEU A 213 15.57 -24.38 -7.44
CA LEU A 213 16.96 -24.83 -7.61
C LEU A 213 17.19 -25.44 -9.01
N MET A 214 16.27 -26.27 -9.50
CA MET A 214 16.36 -26.81 -10.86
C MET A 214 16.30 -25.71 -11.93
N ALA A 215 15.41 -24.72 -11.75
CA ALA A 215 15.31 -23.58 -12.66
C ALA A 215 16.58 -22.73 -12.66
N MET A 216 17.18 -22.48 -11.47
CA MET A 216 18.45 -21.77 -11.35
C MET A 216 19.58 -22.52 -12.09
N LEU A 217 19.68 -23.83 -11.94
CA LEU A 217 20.66 -24.66 -12.64
C LEU A 217 20.46 -24.56 -14.17
N ALA A 218 19.22 -24.69 -14.65
CA ALA A 218 18.90 -24.58 -16.07
C ALA A 218 19.28 -23.21 -16.67
N ILE A 219 19.09 -22.12 -15.92
CA ILE A 219 19.48 -20.77 -16.34
C ILE A 219 21.01 -20.64 -16.48
N VAL A 220 21.76 -21.15 -15.50
CA VAL A 220 23.24 -21.09 -15.49
C VAL A 220 23.84 -21.93 -16.61
N ILE A 221 23.24 -23.08 -16.93
CA ILE A 221 23.66 -23.93 -18.06
C ILE A 221 23.39 -23.23 -19.40
N GLU A 222 22.22 -22.58 -19.56
CA GLU A 222 21.86 -21.94 -20.84
C GLU A 222 22.63 -20.64 -21.09
N SER A 223 22.97 -19.88 -20.05
CA SER A 223 23.57 -18.55 -20.21
C SER A 223 24.39 -18.11 -19.00
N ALA A 224 25.52 -17.45 -19.25
CA ALA A 224 26.40 -16.95 -18.20
C ALA A 224 25.73 -15.90 -17.30
N GLY A 225 26.22 -15.78 -16.06
CA GLY A 225 25.77 -14.79 -15.08
C GLY A 225 24.79 -15.35 -14.02
N PRO A 226 24.45 -14.54 -13.01
CA PRO A 226 23.66 -14.98 -11.87
C PRO A 226 22.23 -15.41 -12.30
N PRO A 227 21.68 -16.49 -11.72
CA PRO A 227 20.34 -16.97 -12.08
C PRO A 227 19.21 -16.20 -11.40
N VAL A 228 19.49 -15.43 -10.34
CA VAL A 228 18.54 -14.58 -9.63
C VAL A 228 18.96 -13.13 -9.81
N PHE A 229 18.02 -12.26 -10.13
CA PHE A 229 18.23 -10.82 -10.18
C PHE A 229 17.22 -10.09 -9.29
N ARG A 230 17.53 -8.82 -8.99
CA ARG A 230 16.67 -7.93 -8.21
C ARG A 230 16.15 -6.84 -9.13
N GLN A 231 14.88 -6.50 -8.96
CA GLN A 231 14.27 -5.42 -9.72
C GLN A 231 13.57 -4.44 -8.79
N ARG A 232 13.86 -3.15 -8.95
CA ARG A 232 13.21 -2.08 -8.19
C ARG A 232 11.75 -1.93 -8.61
N ARG A 233 10.89 -1.80 -7.61
CA ARG A 233 9.43 -1.74 -7.71
C ARG A 233 8.86 -0.82 -6.64
N HIS A 234 7.67 -0.28 -6.88
CA HIS A 234 6.91 0.40 -5.84
C HIS A 234 6.23 -0.59 -4.89
N GLY A 235 6.39 -0.34 -3.60
CA GLY A 235 5.78 -1.04 -2.47
C GLY A 235 4.72 -0.21 -1.76
N LEU A 236 4.42 -0.58 -0.51
CA LEU A 236 3.50 0.15 0.35
C LEU A 236 3.97 1.60 0.52
N GLY A 237 3.05 2.56 0.40
CA GLY A 237 3.35 3.97 0.58
C GLY A 237 4.27 4.56 -0.49
N ASN A 238 4.38 3.92 -1.67
CA ASN A 238 5.30 4.30 -2.74
C ASN A 238 6.79 3.98 -2.48
N ARG A 239 7.10 3.30 -1.37
CA ARG A 239 8.47 2.88 -1.03
C ARG A 239 9.08 1.99 -2.11
N GLU A 240 10.33 2.24 -2.50
CA GLU A 240 11.06 1.32 -3.37
C GLU A 240 11.43 0.03 -2.65
N ILE A 241 11.12 -1.11 -3.28
CA ILE A 241 11.47 -2.45 -2.82
C ILE A 241 12.21 -3.21 -3.92
N ASP A 242 13.15 -4.06 -3.50
CA ASP A 242 13.84 -5.00 -4.40
C ASP A 242 13.03 -6.29 -4.51
N VAL A 243 12.49 -6.58 -5.69
CA VAL A 243 11.75 -7.81 -5.95
C VAL A 243 12.67 -8.86 -6.58
N PHE A 244 12.70 -10.06 -5.99
CA PHE A 244 13.52 -11.16 -6.47
C PHE A 244 12.85 -11.91 -7.62
N LYS A 245 13.58 -12.17 -8.70
CA LYS A 245 13.10 -12.98 -9.82
C LYS A 245 14.20 -13.88 -10.36
N LEU A 246 13.80 -15.01 -10.96
CA LEU A 246 14.71 -15.78 -11.79
C LEU A 246 14.98 -15.03 -13.09
N ARG A 247 16.23 -15.07 -13.56
CA ARG A 247 16.63 -14.43 -14.80
C ARG A 247 16.03 -15.19 -15.98
N THR A 248 15.30 -14.46 -16.82
CA THR A 248 14.64 -15.01 -18.02
C THR A 248 15.24 -14.47 -19.32
N MET A 249 16.25 -13.61 -19.22
CA MET A 249 16.88 -12.93 -20.35
C MET A 249 18.38 -13.15 -20.34
N THR A 250 19.01 -13.02 -21.51
CA THR A 250 20.48 -13.04 -21.64
C THR A 250 21.11 -11.97 -20.77
N TRP A 251 22.25 -12.30 -20.17
CA TRP A 251 22.97 -11.38 -19.31
C TRP A 251 23.79 -10.41 -20.16
N CYS A 252 23.49 -9.12 -20.08
CA CYS A 252 24.23 -8.06 -20.81
C CYS A 252 25.01 -7.12 -19.88
N GLY A 253 25.28 -7.49 -18.62
CA GLY A 253 25.95 -6.62 -17.64
C GLY A 253 24.99 -5.76 -16.80
N SER A 254 25.51 -4.72 -16.14
CA SER A 254 24.83 -3.89 -15.13
C SER A 254 23.64 -3.07 -15.63
N ASP A 255 23.53 -2.85 -16.95
CA ASP A 255 22.68 -1.80 -17.51
C ASP A 255 21.32 -2.32 -18.03
N ALA A 256 21.06 -3.64 -17.92
CA ALA A 256 19.84 -4.26 -18.45
C ALA A 256 18.61 -4.20 -17.49
N ALA A 257 18.73 -3.52 -16.34
CA ALA A 257 17.80 -3.64 -15.21
C ALA A 257 16.99 -2.37 -14.90
N ASP A 258 16.96 -1.36 -15.77
CA ASP A 258 16.17 -0.14 -15.51
C ASP A 258 14.66 -0.41 -15.45
N GLY A 259 14.19 -1.49 -16.11
CA GLY A 259 12.79 -1.87 -16.17
C GLY A 259 11.91 -0.86 -16.88
N SER A 260 12.48 0.07 -17.67
CA SER A 260 11.76 1.14 -18.36
C SER A 260 10.95 0.61 -19.55
N LEU A 261 11.53 -0.36 -20.27
CA LEU A 261 10.89 -1.04 -21.40
C LEU A 261 10.17 -2.31 -20.95
N GLN A 262 8.87 -2.36 -21.22
CA GLN A 262 8.09 -3.60 -21.08
C GLN A 262 8.61 -4.64 -22.08
N THR A 263 8.79 -5.88 -21.62
CA THR A 263 9.22 -6.95 -22.52
C THR A 263 8.09 -7.29 -23.49
N SER A 264 8.37 -7.24 -24.80
CA SER A 264 7.44 -7.71 -25.82
C SER A 264 7.46 -9.24 -25.96
N ARG A 265 6.43 -9.80 -26.61
CA ARG A 265 6.35 -11.25 -26.91
C ARG A 265 7.51 -11.76 -27.77
N THR A 266 8.13 -10.90 -28.55
CA THR A 266 9.18 -11.22 -29.53
C THR A 266 10.56 -10.68 -29.13
N ASP A 267 10.75 -10.37 -27.84
CA ASP A 267 12.03 -9.84 -27.35
C ASP A 267 13.15 -10.89 -27.46
N THR A 268 14.11 -10.59 -28.33
CA THR A 268 15.24 -11.48 -28.68
C THR A 268 16.18 -11.74 -27.51
N ARG A 269 16.08 -10.96 -26.43
CA ARG A 269 16.87 -11.16 -25.20
C ARG A 269 16.33 -12.30 -24.35
N VAL A 270 15.09 -12.77 -24.57
CA VAL A 270 14.47 -13.83 -23.76
C VAL A 270 15.06 -15.20 -24.15
N THR A 271 15.59 -15.94 -23.18
CA THR A 271 16.17 -17.28 -23.44
C THR A 271 15.08 -18.35 -23.56
N ARG A 272 15.40 -19.57 -24.01
CA ARG A 272 14.38 -20.64 -24.13
C ARG A 272 13.89 -21.09 -22.76
N VAL A 273 14.81 -21.26 -21.79
CA VAL A 273 14.43 -21.51 -20.39
C VAL A 273 13.64 -20.32 -19.85
N GLY A 274 14.06 -19.09 -20.14
CA GLY A 274 13.35 -17.88 -19.74
C GLY A 274 11.90 -17.81 -20.25
N ALA A 275 11.67 -18.16 -21.51
CA ALA A 275 10.33 -18.21 -22.10
C ALA A 275 9.44 -19.27 -21.42
N PHE A 276 10.00 -20.42 -21.05
CA PHE A 276 9.27 -21.42 -20.26
C PHE A 276 8.94 -20.92 -18.85
N LEU A 277 9.91 -20.33 -18.15
CA LEU A 277 9.71 -19.81 -16.80
C LEU A 277 8.64 -18.71 -16.76
N ARG A 278 8.62 -17.79 -17.72
CA ARG A 278 7.60 -16.74 -17.82
C ARG A 278 6.20 -17.28 -18.10
N ARG A 279 6.07 -18.22 -19.04
CA ARG A 279 4.79 -18.88 -19.37
C ARG A 279 4.17 -19.59 -18.17
N THR A 280 5.03 -20.17 -17.32
CA THR A 280 4.62 -20.90 -16.12
C THR A 280 4.61 -20.03 -14.86
N SER A 281 5.09 -18.78 -14.96
CA SER A 281 5.28 -17.86 -13.84
C SER A 281 6.21 -18.37 -12.74
N LEU A 282 7.05 -19.36 -13.06
CA LEU A 282 8.03 -19.93 -12.15
C LEU A 282 9.17 -18.94 -11.86
N ASP A 283 9.39 -17.97 -12.74
CA ASP A 283 10.35 -16.88 -12.54
C ASP A 283 10.02 -15.97 -11.35
N GLU A 284 8.76 -15.97 -10.91
CA GLU A 284 8.27 -15.16 -9.80
C GLU A 284 8.32 -15.88 -8.43
N LEU A 285 8.64 -17.17 -8.39
CA LEU A 285 8.70 -17.93 -7.14
C LEU A 285 9.67 -17.34 -6.08
N PRO A 286 10.85 -16.78 -6.45
CA PRO A 286 11.73 -16.14 -5.47
C PRO A 286 11.08 -14.97 -4.70
N GLN A 287 10.00 -14.37 -5.23
CA GLN A 287 9.26 -13.29 -4.55
C GLN A 287 8.60 -13.74 -3.25
N LEU A 288 8.42 -15.05 -3.03
CA LEU A 288 7.98 -15.58 -1.74
C LEU A 288 8.92 -15.14 -0.60
N VAL A 289 10.21 -14.93 -0.88
CA VAL A 289 11.16 -14.35 0.07
C VAL A 289 10.79 -12.89 0.42
N ASN A 290 10.32 -12.09 -0.55
CA ASN A 290 9.84 -10.73 -0.29
C ASN A 290 8.60 -10.73 0.61
N VAL A 291 7.70 -11.70 0.44
CA VAL A 291 6.52 -11.85 1.31
C VAL A 291 6.94 -12.18 2.74
N LEU A 292 7.91 -13.08 2.92
CA LEU A 292 8.44 -13.42 4.25
C LEU A 292 9.11 -12.21 4.93
N ARG A 293 9.90 -11.43 4.17
CA ARG A 293 10.51 -10.16 4.64
C ARG A 293 9.46 -9.13 5.00
N GLY A 294 8.31 -9.18 4.34
CA GLY A 294 7.19 -8.26 4.55
C GLY A 294 7.19 -7.08 3.59
N ASP A 295 8.02 -7.10 2.54
CA ASP A 295 8.02 -6.10 1.46
C ASP A 295 6.79 -6.27 0.55
N MET A 296 6.34 -7.52 0.40
CA MET A 296 5.19 -7.92 -0.42
C MET A 296 4.17 -8.70 0.42
N SER A 297 3.01 -8.91 -0.18
CA SER A 297 1.91 -9.77 0.27
C SER A 297 1.71 -10.90 -0.74
N LEU A 298 1.04 -11.99 -0.37
CA LEU A 298 0.66 -13.01 -1.36
C LEU A 298 -0.39 -12.45 -2.33
N VAL A 299 -1.37 -11.73 -1.79
CA VAL A 299 -2.46 -11.10 -2.56
C VAL A 299 -2.40 -9.58 -2.42
N GLY A 300 -2.43 -8.89 -3.55
CA GLY A 300 -2.38 -7.43 -3.62
C GLY A 300 -2.18 -6.92 -5.05
N PRO A 301 -2.17 -5.59 -5.26
CA PRO A 301 -1.85 -5.00 -6.54
C PRO A 301 -0.47 -5.45 -7.03
N ARG A 302 -0.35 -5.81 -8.31
CA ARG A 302 0.94 -6.22 -8.87
C ARG A 302 1.95 -5.06 -8.79
N PRO A 303 3.20 -5.29 -8.33
CA PRO A 303 4.21 -4.24 -8.29
C PRO A 303 4.70 -3.91 -9.71
N LEU A 304 4.52 -2.66 -10.12
CA LEU A 304 5.01 -2.16 -11.41
C LEU A 304 6.46 -1.64 -11.30
N PRO A 305 7.29 -1.77 -12.35
CA PRO A 305 8.57 -1.09 -12.44
C PRO A 305 8.44 0.41 -12.18
N VAL A 306 9.40 0.97 -11.44
CA VAL A 306 9.45 2.41 -11.13
C VAL A 306 9.55 3.24 -12.41
N ALA A 307 10.37 2.78 -13.37
CA ALA A 307 10.56 3.46 -14.65
C ALA A 307 9.56 3.05 -15.75
N MET A 308 8.50 2.30 -15.42
CA MET A 308 7.59 1.75 -16.43
C MET A 308 6.86 2.85 -17.19
N LEU A 309 7.02 2.85 -18.52
CA LEU A 309 6.23 3.68 -19.42
C LEU A 309 5.16 2.84 -20.12
N THR A 310 3.99 3.45 -20.30
CA THR A 310 2.90 2.95 -21.14
C THR A 310 2.63 4.03 -22.19
N ASP A 311 2.79 3.70 -23.47
CA ASP A 311 2.56 4.65 -24.56
C ASP A 311 3.34 5.98 -24.36
N GLY A 312 4.64 5.84 -24.02
CA GLY A 312 5.55 6.96 -23.76
C GLY A 312 5.27 7.77 -22.49
N ARG A 313 4.25 7.40 -21.70
CA ARG A 313 3.79 8.14 -20.52
C ARG A 313 3.90 7.30 -19.26
N THR A 314 4.10 7.94 -18.11
CA THR A 314 4.02 7.27 -16.82
C THR A 314 2.57 6.86 -16.53
N CYS A 315 2.37 5.82 -15.72
CA CYS A 315 1.01 5.42 -15.32
C CYS A 315 0.27 6.54 -14.57
N SER A 316 0.98 7.37 -13.82
CA SER A 316 0.42 8.56 -13.12
C SER A 316 -0.05 9.64 -14.09
N ALA A 317 0.56 9.77 -15.28
CA ALA A 317 0.08 10.69 -16.31
C ALA A 317 -1.19 10.19 -17.01
N ILE A 318 -1.42 8.87 -17.04
CA ILE A 318 -2.61 8.26 -17.65
C ILE A 318 -3.79 8.23 -16.66
N VAL A 319 -3.48 7.95 -15.39
CA VAL A 319 -4.42 7.87 -14.27
C VAL A 319 -3.88 8.76 -13.14
N PRO A 320 -4.42 9.96 -12.92
CA PRO A 320 -3.92 10.89 -11.90
C PRO A 320 -3.82 10.28 -10.50
N ASP A 321 -4.79 9.42 -10.15
CA ASP A 321 -4.86 8.74 -8.84
C ASP A 321 -4.12 7.40 -8.79
N HIS A 322 -3.23 7.11 -9.76
CA HIS A 322 -2.56 5.81 -9.88
C HIS A 322 -1.84 5.39 -8.59
N ALA A 323 -1.30 6.33 -7.82
CA ALA A 323 -0.58 6.07 -6.57
C ALA A 323 -1.48 5.48 -5.46
N LEU A 324 -2.81 5.60 -5.55
CA LEU A 324 -3.74 5.01 -4.58
C LEU A 324 -3.61 3.47 -4.48
N ARG A 325 -3.11 2.81 -5.52
CA ARG A 325 -2.82 1.36 -5.47
C ARG A 325 -1.72 1.01 -4.46
N HIS A 326 -0.86 1.97 -4.08
CA HIS A 326 0.26 1.77 -3.15
C HIS A 326 -0.17 1.84 -1.68
N ARG A 327 -1.47 2.01 -1.39
CA ARG A 327 -2.03 2.02 -0.02
C ARG A 327 -1.95 0.68 0.70
N VAL A 328 -1.63 -0.39 -0.02
CA VAL A 328 -1.45 -1.75 0.50
C VAL A 328 -0.15 -2.33 -0.05
N LYS A 329 0.38 -3.37 0.60
CA LYS A 329 1.56 -4.07 0.09
C LYS A 329 1.26 -4.68 -1.28
N PRO A 330 2.20 -4.59 -2.24
CA PRO A 330 2.04 -5.25 -3.53
C PRO A 330 1.95 -6.77 -3.38
N GLY A 331 1.21 -7.39 -4.29
CA GLY A 331 0.93 -8.83 -4.28
C GLY A 331 1.74 -9.63 -5.29
N LEU A 332 2.05 -10.89 -4.94
CA LEU A 332 2.50 -11.89 -5.91
C LEU A 332 1.39 -12.20 -6.92
N THR A 333 0.16 -12.38 -6.43
CA THR A 333 -1.09 -12.43 -7.19
C THR A 333 -2.04 -11.33 -6.72
N GLY A 334 -3.17 -11.17 -7.40
CA GLY A 334 -4.13 -10.10 -7.11
C GLY A 334 -5.38 -10.20 -7.98
N LEU A 335 -6.38 -9.41 -7.60
CA LEU A 335 -7.66 -9.35 -8.31
C LEU A 335 -7.48 -9.01 -9.79
N ALA A 336 -6.55 -8.10 -10.09
CA ALA A 336 -6.25 -7.73 -11.46
C ALA A 336 -5.66 -8.91 -12.27
N GLN A 337 -4.72 -9.66 -11.67
CA GLN A 337 -4.11 -10.82 -12.34
C GLN A 337 -5.14 -11.91 -12.67
N ILE A 338 -6.07 -12.21 -11.76
CA ILE A 338 -7.07 -13.27 -12.00
C ILE A 338 -8.19 -12.88 -12.96
N ASN A 339 -8.36 -11.58 -13.22
CA ASN A 339 -9.36 -11.02 -14.14
C ASN A 339 -8.77 -10.64 -15.52
N GLY A 340 -7.63 -11.23 -15.89
CA GLY A 340 -7.01 -11.04 -17.22
C GLY A 340 -6.17 -9.77 -17.38
N CYS A 341 -5.95 -9.00 -16.31
CA CYS A 341 -5.04 -7.85 -16.32
C CYS A 341 -3.63 -8.26 -15.84
N ARG A 342 -3.09 -9.33 -16.42
CA ARG A 342 -1.75 -9.85 -16.07
C ARG A 342 -0.65 -9.26 -16.95
N GLY A 343 -0.80 -9.34 -18.28
CA GLY A 343 0.21 -9.00 -19.29
C GLY A 343 0.56 -7.52 -19.42
N ALA A 344 1.33 -7.19 -20.46
CA ALA A 344 1.78 -5.83 -20.73
C ALA A 344 0.60 -4.83 -20.75
N THR A 345 0.80 -3.68 -20.11
CA THR A 345 -0.13 -2.55 -20.23
C THR A 345 0.43 -1.62 -21.29
N SER A 346 0.15 -1.93 -22.56
CA SER A 346 0.64 -1.15 -23.69
C SER A 346 -0.28 0.02 -24.01
N THR A 347 -1.52 0.02 -23.51
CA THR A 347 -2.51 1.08 -23.75
C THR A 347 -3.02 1.73 -22.47
N ALA A 348 -3.46 2.99 -22.58
CA ALA A 348 -4.09 3.72 -21.49
C ALA A 348 -5.34 3.01 -20.93
N ALA A 349 -6.12 2.34 -21.79
CA ALA A 349 -7.29 1.57 -21.38
C ALA A 349 -6.92 0.36 -20.51
N GLN A 350 -5.83 -0.35 -20.84
CA GLN A 350 -5.33 -1.46 -20.04
C GLN A 350 -4.82 -0.99 -18.67
N VAL A 351 -4.12 0.15 -18.62
CA VAL A 351 -3.67 0.76 -17.34
C VAL A 351 -4.88 1.09 -16.46
N ARG A 352 -5.91 1.73 -17.02
CA ARG A 352 -7.15 2.07 -16.29
C ARG A 352 -7.86 0.83 -15.77
N ARG A 353 -8.09 -0.17 -16.61
CA ARG A 353 -8.76 -1.43 -16.21
C ARG A 353 -8.01 -2.16 -15.10
N ARG A 354 -6.67 -2.22 -15.20
CA ARG A 354 -5.82 -2.79 -14.14
C ARG A 354 -5.97 -2.00 -12.84
N PHE A 355 -5.87 -0.68 -12.92
CA PHE A 355 -6.02 0.21 -11.78
C PHE A 355 -7.38 0.07 -11.10
N GLU A 356 -8.47 0.02 -11.87
CA GLU A 356 -9.83 -0.22 -11.37
C GLU A 356 -9.94 -1.52 -10.56
N GLN A 357 -9.33 -2.60 -11.04
CA GLN A 357 -9.31 -3.87 -10.33
C GLN A 357 -8.43 -3.83 -9.07
N ASP A 358 -7.32 -3.09 -9.10
CA ASP A 358 -6.46 -2.90 -7.93
C ASP A 358 -7.20 -2.09 -6.84
N ILE A 359 -7.90 -1.02 -7.21
CA ILE A 359 -8.72 -0.22 -6.27
C ILE A 359 -9.91 -1.03 -5.75
N ALA A 360 -10.62 -1.76 -6.61
CA ALA A 360 -11.72 -2.62 -6.18
C ALA A 360 -11.28 -3.67 -5.16
N TYR A 361 -10.07 -4.23 -5.30
CA TYR A 361 -9.49 -5.12 -4.29
C TYR A 361 -9.20 -4.39 -2.97
N ILE A 362 -8.60 -3.20 -3.03
CA ILE A 362 -8.24 -2.42 -1.84
C ILE A 362 -9.49 -2.02 -1.04
N GLU A 363 -10.55 -1.58 -1.73
CA GLU A 363 -11.80 -1.14 -1.10
C GLU A 363 -12.62 -2.28 -0.51
N ASN A 364 -12.56 -3.47 -1.12
CA ASN A 364 -13.34 -4.63 -0.71
C ASN A 364 -12.47 -5.68 -0.01
N TRP A 365 -11.32 -5.29 0.51
CA TRP A 365 -10.40 -6.23 1.12
C TRP A 365 -11.05 -6.97 2.30
N GLY A 366 -10.88 -8.28 2.30
CA GLY A 366 -11.19 -9.15 3.42
C GLY A 366 -10.41 -10.47 3.30
N PRO A 367 -10.19 -11.19 4.42
CA PRO A 367 -9.41 -12.43 4.40
C PRO A 367 -10.01 -13.52 3.51
N PHE A 368 -11.34 -13.53 3.35
CA PHE A 368 -12.01 -14.45 2.44
C PHE A 368 -11.71 -14.15 0.96
N LEU A 369 -11.63 -12.87 0.58
CA LEU A 369 -11.27 -12.46 -0.77
C LEU A 369 -9.84 -12.91 -1.10
N ASP A 370 -8.90 -12.72 -0.17
CA ASP A 370 -7.51 -13.20 -0.33
C ASP A 370 -7.48 -14.71 -0.59
N LEU A 371 -8.20 -15.49 0.21
CA LEU A 371 -8.27 -16.95 0.03
C LEU A 371 -8.85 -17.33 -1.34
N CYS A 372 -9.94 -16.68 -1.76
CA CYS A 372 -10.52 -16.93 -3.07
C CYS A 372 -9.54 -16.60 -4.20
N ILE A 373 -8.86 -15.44 -4.15
CA ILE A 373 -7.86 -15.08 -5.16
C ILE A 373 -6.73 -16.12 -5.19
N LEU A 374 -6.23 -16.58 -4.05
CA LEU A 374 -5.19 -17.61 -3.99
C LEU A 374 -5.63 -18.92 -4.62
N LEU A 375 -6.85 -19.40 -4.34
CA LEU A 375 -7.37 -20.66 -4.88
C LEU A 375 -7.64 -20.56 -6.40
N LEU A 376 -8.09 -19.41 -6.87
CA LEU A 376 -8.38 -19.18 -8.30
C LEU A 376 -7.12 -18.91 -9.13
N THR A 377 -6.04 -18.43 -8.50
CA THR A 377 -4.80 -18.04 -9.20
C THR A 377 -4.21 -19.17 -10.03
N PRO A 378 -3.98 -20.39 -9.52
CA PRO A 378 -3.46 -21.49 -10.34
C PRO A 378 -4.36 -21.80 -11.54
N VAL A 379 -5.68 -21.89 -11.32
CA VAL A 379 -6.65 -22.21 -12.38
C VAL A 379 -6.61 -21.15 -13.49
N ARG A 380 -6.61 -19.86 -13.12
CA ARG A 380 -6.53 -18.76 -14.08
C ARG A 380 -5.20 -18.71 -14.80
N LEU A 381 -4.09 -19.02 -14.11
CA LEU A 381 -2.76 -19.14 -14.73
C LEU A 381 -2.72 -20.24 -15.80
N PHE A 382 -3.39 -21.37 -15.58
CA PHE A 382 -3.47 -22.44 -16.57
C PHE A 382 -4.40 -22.09 -17.74
N LEU A 383 -5.51 -21.42 -17.49
CA LEU A 383 -6.50 -21.06 -18.52
C LEU A 383 -6.09 -19.86 -19.39
N HIS A 384 -5.41 -18.85 -18.82
CA HIS A 384 -5.08 -17.59 -19.50
C HIS A 384 -3.59 -17.49 -19.82
N ARG A 385 -2.94 -18.61 -20.16
CA ARG A 385 -1.50 -18.67 -20.48
C ARG A 385 -1.10 -17.69 -21.60
N ASP A 386 -2.02 -17.40 -22.51
CA ASP A 386 -1.76 -16.54 -23.66
C ASP A 386 -1.76 -15.05 -23.31
N GLU A 387 -2.34 -14.64 -22.19
CA GLU A 387 -2.37 -13.23 -21.73
C GLU A 387 -1.22 -12.88 -20.76
N ALA A 388 -0.25 -13.79 -20.58
CA ALA A 388 0.89 -13.58 -19.69
C ALA A 388 1.94 -12.59 -20.24
N PHE A 389 1.87 -12.24 -21.52
CA PHE A 389 2.82 -11.38 -22.22
C PHE A 389 2.12 -10.21 -22.90
#